data_AF-Q4CWP8-F1
#
_entry.id   AF-Q4CWP8-F1
#
_cell.length_a   1.000
_cell.length_b   1.000
_cell.length_c   1.000
_cell.angle_alpha   90.00
_cell.angle_beta   90.00
_cell.angle_gamma   90.00
#
_symmetry.space_group_name_H-M   'P 1'
#
loop_
_entity.id
_entity.type
_entity.pdbx_description
1 polymer ?
#
loop_
_entity_poly.entity_id
_entity_poly.type
_entity_poly.pdbx_seq_one_letter_code
_entity_poly.pdbx_strand_id
1 'polypeptide(L)'
;GNVIDPLFIINGITLEGLHSTVTNGNLDEKEVPRALKLQKETFPNGIPECGSDALRFGLLSYTQSGRSVNLDIDRIVAYRQFCNKLWNAVRYVLYHALGTEYKPGLTVIDVSRAESYPLECRWILSRLDVAVEECTRGFSEGSYDFALTTNSAYRFWLYELCDVFLELTKFSIHAGGDRKQLVQDVLLYVVEVALRLLHPMMPFLTEELWHRLPNYNTFEVESIMLAPYPAVAGWKNDTVEEKMRIMMDTVHNVRSTKASYSLTNKHKPDVWITAQTSEVKQLLMDHSYMVISLGVVGNVSVISPEEVEANVPKGCGFSVVNKEVGVNMMLLGFIDVQKEVAKLDKQLVGLQKQIEGLKKKMSIPNYDMKVPADVRTANSEKLDTLTAQEKQIIEGLEKMRSIL
;
A
#
# COMPACT_ATOMS: atom_id res chain seq x y z
N GLY A 1 -8.47 1.89 37.13
CA GLY A 1 -8.03 0.97 36.05
C GLY A 1 -8.76 1.31 34.77
N ASN A 2 -8.04 1.54 33.67
CA ASN A 2 -8.56 1.89 32.34
C ASN A 2 -9.17 0.66 31.62
N VAL A 3 -10.05 -0.09 32.27
CA VAL A 3 -10.72 -1.21 31.62
C VAL A 3 -11.80 -0.63 30.72
N ILE A 4 -11.59 -0.69 29.40
CA ILE A 4 -12.59 -0.34 28.41
C ILE A 4 -13.44 -1.57 28.15
N ASP A 5 -14.76 -1.44 28.29
CA ASP A 5 -15.68 -2.51 27.91
C ASP A 5 -15.60 -2.72 26.38
N PRO A 6 -15.36 -3.96 25.89
CA PRO A 6 -15.44 -4.29 24.48
C PRO A 6 -16.70 -3.78 23.77
N LEU A 7 -17.84 -3.74 24.46
CA LEU A 7 -19.10 -3.23 23.92
C LEU A 7 -19.03 -1.74 23.56
N PHE A 8 -18.20 -0.96 24.26
CA PHE A 8 -17.98 0.45 23.94
C PHE A 8 -17.16 0.63 22.65
N ILE A 9 -16.34 -0.35 22.30
CA ILE A 9 -15.60 -0.36 21.03
C ILE A 9 -16.53 -0.83 19.91
N ILE A 10 -17.35 -1.85 20.17
CA ILE A 10 -18.29 -2.40 19.19
C ILE A 10 -19.34 -1.34 18.83
N ASN A 11 -20.02 -0.77 19.82
CA ASN A 11 -21.17 0.13 19.64
C ASN A 11 -20.80 1.62 19.65
N GLY A 12 -19.56 1.97 20.01
CA GLY A 12 -19.17 3.34 20.29
C GLY A 12 -19.67 3.82 21.66
N ILE A 13 -19.04 4.88 22.16
CA ILE A 13 -19.46 5.57 23.39
C ILE A 13 -18.97 7.02 23.36
N THR A 14 -19.79 7.96 23.84
CA THR A 14 -19.39 9.36 24.00
C THR A 14 -18.44 9.53 25.17
N LEU A 15 -17.69 10.65 25.22
CA LEU A 15 -16.86 10.97 26.39
C LEU A 15 -17.69 11.04 27.68
N GLU A 16 -18.89 11.60 27.61
CA GLU A 16 -19.83 11.66 28.75
C GLU A 16 -20.26 10.26 29.20
N GLY A 17 -20.49 9.35 28.26
CA GLY A 17 -20.75 7.95 28.54
C GLY A 17 -19.57 7.28 29.25
N LEU A 18 -18.33 7.50 28.78
CA LEU A 18 -17.11 6.99 29.43
C LEU A 18 -16.94 7.53 30.84
N HIS A 19 -17.18 8.83 31.05
CA HIS A 19 -17.14 9.42 32.37
C HIS A 19 -18.16 8.78 33.31
N SER A 20 -19.38 8.55 32.80
CA SER A 20 -20.47 7.95 33.58
C SER A 20 -20.13 6.54 34.07
N THR A 21 -19.37 5.76 33.31
CA THR A 21 -18.96 4.40 33.71
C THR A 21 -17.92 4.43 34.83
N VAL A 22 -17.09 5.48 34.89
CA VAL A 22 -16.14 5.69 36.00
C VAL A 22 -16.87 6.20 37.24
N THR A 23 -17.75 7.18 37.11
CA THR A 23 -18.44 7.78 38.26
C THR A 23 -19.46 6.84 38.90
N ASN A 24 -20.09 5.97 38.11
CA ASN A 24 -21.07 4.99 38.61
C ASN A 24 -20.45 3.61 38.85
N GLY A 25 -19.14 3.47 38.66
CA GLY A 25 -18.40 2.22 38.83
C GLY A 25 -17.92 2.00 40.26
N ASN A 26 -17.21 0.89 40.46
CA ASN A 26 -16.65 0.51 41.77
C ASN A 26 -15.25 1.10 42.03
N LEU A 27 -14.87 2.17 41.33
CA LEU A 27 -13.56 2.80 41.51
C LEU A 27 -13.54 3.61 42.81
N ASP A 28 -12.42 3.59 43.55
CA ASP A 28 -12.26 4.43 44.74
C ASP A 28 -12.44 5.91 44.37
N GLU A 29 -13.23 6.64 45.16
CA GLU A 29 -13.55 8.06 44.94
C GLU A 29 -12.30 8.93 44.75
N LYS A 30 -11.17 8.55 45.38
CA LYS A 30 -9.89 9.26 45.24
C LYS A 30 -9.25 9.10 43.87
N GLU A 31 -9.55 8.01 43.15
CA GLU A 31 -9.00 7.75 41.82
C GLU A 31 -9.87 8.31 40.69
N VAL A 32 -11.16 8.57 40.94
CA VAL A 32 -12.12 9.06 39.94
C VAL A 32 -11.62 10.29 39.18
N PRO A 33 -11.12 11.37 39.82
CA PRO A 33 -10.66 12.55 39.09
C PRO A 33 -9.51 12.25 38.11
N ARG A 34 -8.60 11.35 38.49
CA ARG A 34 -7.47 10.93 37.65
C ARG A 34 -7.95 10.10 36.46
N ALA A 35 -8.89 9.18 36.69
CA ALA A 35 -9.46 8.35 35.63
C ALA A 35 -10.22 9.18 34.58
N LEU A 36 -11.06 10.13 35.01
CA LEU A 36 -11.79 11.04 34.11
C LEU A 36 -10.82 11.88 33.27
N LYS A 37 -9.77 12.45 33.89
CA LYS A 37 -8.75 13.22 33.17
C LYS A 37 -8.06 12.37 32.10
N LEU A 38 -7.66 11.15 32.44
CA LEU A 38 -6.98 10.24 31.52
C LEU A 38 -7.89 9.79 30.36
N GLN A 39 -9.15 9.48 30.64
CA GLN A 39 -10.14 9.17 29.59
C GLN A 39 -10.32 10.35 28.63
N LYS A 40 -10.43 11.58 29.14
CA LYS A 40 -10.55 12.77 28.30
C LYS A 40 -9.30 13.04 27.45
N GLU A 41 -8.11 12.78 28.00
CA GLU A 41 -6.85 12.91 27.25
C GLU A 41 -6.72 11.83 26.15
N THR A 42 -7.18 10.61 26.42
CA THR A 42 -7.05 9.48 25.49
C THR A 42 -8.18 9.46 24.45
N PHE A 43 -9.41 9.78 24.86
CA PHE A 43 -10.63 9.72 24.06
C PHE A 43 -11.38 11.05 24.14
N PRO A 44 -10.82 12.16 23.63
CA PRO A 44 -11.41 13.49 23.79
C PRO A 44 -12.83 13.60 23.21
N ASN A 45 -13.17 12.77 22.24
CA ASN A 45 -14.49 12.70 21.60
C ASN A 45 -15.26 11.42 21.95
N GLY A 46 -14.78 10.63 22.92
CA GLY A 46 -15.24 9.26 23.14
C GLY A 46 -14.58 8.25 22.19
N ILE A 47 -15.13 7.03 22.16
CA ILE A 47 -14.68 5.95 21.28
C ILE A 47 -15.68 5.82 20.13
N PRO A 48 -15.26 5.93 18.87
CA PRO A 48 -16.16 5.73 17.74
C PRO A 48 -16.58 4.26 17.66
N GLU A 49 -17.80 4.03 17.17
CA GLU A 49 -18.29 2.69 16.84
C GLU A 49 -17.34 2.00 15.84
N CYS A 50 -16.83 0.81 16.19
CA CYS A 50 -15.91 0.06 15.34
C CYS A 50 -16.53 -1.24 14.78
N GLY A 51 -17.49 -1.82 15.48
CA GLY A 51 -18.08 -3.11 15.14
C GLY A 51 -17.26 -4.32 15.60
N SER A 52 -17.92 -5.47 15.65
CA SER A 52 -17.38 -6.72 16.21
C SER A 52 -16.19 -7.27 15.43
N ASP A 53 -16.24 -7.25 14.10
CA ASP A 53 -15.17 -7.81 13.26
C ASP A 53 -13.87 -7.01 13.34
N ALA A 54 -13.97 -5.68 13.39
CA ALA A 54 -12.81 -4.81 13.57
C ALA A 54 -12.12 -5.09 14.92
N LEU A 55 -12.92 -5.23 15.99
CA LEU A 55 -12.40 -5.57 17.32
C LEU A 55 -11.75 -6.97 17.34
N ARG A 56 -12.43 -7.99 16.79
CA ARG A 56 -11.91 -9.36 16.72
C ARG A 56 -10.58 -9.41 15.99
N PHE A 57 -10.54 -8.84 14.78
CA PHE A 57 -9.33 -8.81 13.96
C PHE A 57 -8.19 -8.07 14.66
N GLY A 58 -8.49 -6.93 15.29
CA GLY A 58 -7.50 -6.18 16.03
C GLY A 58 -6.93 -6.94 17.23
N LEU A 59 -7.77 -7.57 18.05
CA LEU A 59 -7.31 -8.40 19.18
C LEU A 59 -6.43 -9.57 18.72
N LEU A 60 -6.80 -10.24 17.63
CA LEU A 60 -6.01 -11.32 17.04
C LEU A 60 -4.65 -10.82 16.51
N SER A 61 -4.57 -9.57 16.04
CA SER A 61 -3.30 -8.99 15.58
C SER A 61 -2.29 -8.70 16.70
N TYR A 62 -2.74 -8.67 17.96
CA TYR A 62 -1.89 -8.38 19.12
C TYR A 62 -1.28 -9.63 19.79
N THR A 63 -1.64 -10.84 19.35
CA THR A 63 -1.30 -12.07 20.08
C THR A 63 0.19 -12.40 20.11
N GLN A 64 1.01 -11.69 19.34
CA GLN A 64 2.48 -11.73 19.48
C GLN A 64 2.99 -11.13 20.80
N SER A 65 2.21 -10.30 21.48
CA SER A 65 2.63 -9.52 22.66
C SER A 65 2.21 -10.19 23.98
N GLY A 66 2.70 -11.40 24.26
CA GLY A 66 2.56 -12.05 25.57
C GLY A 66 1.14 -12.15 26.14
N ARG A 67 1.02 -12.26 27.48
CA ARG A 67 -0.28 -12.41 28.17
C ARG A 67 -1.10 -11.12 28.30
N SER A 68 -0.48 -9.96 28.08
CA SER A 68 -1.11 -8.65 28.28
C SER A 68 -1.05 -7.83 27.00
N VAL A 69 -2.21 -7.58 26.40
CA VAL A 69 -2.34 -6.73 25.21
C VAL A 69 -2.51 -5.28 25.63
N ASN A 70 -1.57 -4.42 25.24
CA ASN A 70 -1.77 -2.97 25.31
C ASN A 70 -2.60 -2.55 24.10
N LEU A 71 -3.92 -2.53 24.27
CA LEU A 71 -4.87 -2.29 23.19
C LEU A 71 -4.85 -0.82 22.78
N ASP A 72 -4.42 -0.55 21.55
CA ASP A 72 -4.57 0.75 20.91
C ASP A 72 -5.91 0.80 20.17
N ILE A 73 -6.82 1.66 20.65
CA ILE A 73 -8.13 1.83 20.04
C ILE A 73 -8.02 2.42 18.64
N ASP A 74 -7.03 3.29 18.37
CA ASP A 74 -6.86 3.88 17.04
C ASP A 74 -6.54 2.80 16.00
N ARG A 75 -5.86 1.73 16.43
CA ARG A 75 -5.63 0.55 15.57
C ARG A 75 -6.93 -0.20 15.27
N ILE A 76 -7.85 -0.32 16.22
CA ILE A 76 -9.18 -0.91 15.99
C ILE A 76 -10.01 -0.04 15.04
N VAL A 77 -9.92 1.29 15.18
CA VAL A 77 -10.53 2.24 14.25
C VAL A 77 -9.98 2.05 12.83
N ALA A 78 -8.68 1.83 12.67
CA ALA A 78 -8.08 1.50 11.38
C ALA A 78 -8.65 0.18 10.80
N TYR A 79 -8.89 -0.83 11.65
CA TYR A 79 -9.53 -2.07 11.18
C TYR A 79 -11.01 -1.91 10.81
N ARG A 80 -11.74 -0.97 11.42
CA ARG A 80 -13.07 -0.58 10.93
C ARG A 80 -12.97 0.00 9.51
N GLN A 81 -11.97 0.82 9.22
CA GLN A 81 -11.75 1.37 7.88
C GLN A 81 -11.38 0.26 6.89
N PHE A 82 -10.62 -0.75 7.33
CA PHE A 82 -10.34 -1.95 6.56
C PHE A 82 -11.63 -2.74 6.23
N CYS A 83 -12.52 -2.98 7.20
CA CYS A 83 -13.84 -3.57 6.95
C CYS A 83 -14.63 -2.81 5.87
N ASN A 84 -14.63 -1.46 5.92
CA ASN A 84 -15.26 -0.65 4.89
C ASN A 84 -14.55 -0.77 3.52
N LYS A 85 -13.22 -0.93 3.49
CA LYS A 85 -12.47 -1.18 2.25
C LYS A 85 -12.90 -2.51 1.61
N LEU A 86 -13.09 -3.58 2.39
CA LEU A 86 -13.60 -4.87 1.90
C LEU A 86 -14.99 -4.72 1.27
N TRP A 87 -15.89 -4.04 1.97
CA TRP A 87 -17.25 -3.80 1.47
C TRP A 87 -17.22 -3.08 0.11
N ASN A 88 -16.42 -2.03 -0.01
CA ASN A 88 -16.28 -1.28 -1.25
C ASN A 88 -15.59 -2.10 -2.36
N ALA A 89 -14.62 -2.94 -2.02
CA ALA A 89 -13.98 -3.85 -2.97
C ALA A 89 -14.99 -4.85 -3.55
N VAL A 90 -15.76 -5.54 -2.70
CA VAL A 90 -16.79 -6.49 -3.15
C VAL A 90 -17.88 -5.77 -3.94
N ARG A 91 -18.30 -4.58 -3.50
CA ARG A 91 -19.25 -3.75 -4.26
C ARG A 91 -18.72 -3.43 -5.66
N TYR A 92 -17.44 -3.06 -5.79
CA TYR A 92 -16.82 -2.84 -7.10
C TYR A 92 -16.85 -4.11 -7.95
N VAL A 93 -16.49 -5.26 -7.36
CA VAL A 93 -16.48 -6.56 -8.04
C VAL A 93 -17.87 -6.84 -8.62
N LEU A 94 -18.91 -6.78 -7.80
CA LEU A 94 -20.28 -7.11 -8.21
C LEU A 94 -20.81 -6.19 -9.30
N TYR A 95 -20.73 -4.87 -9.10
CA TYR A 95 -21.47 -3.92 -9.92
C TYR A 95 -20.67 -3.33 -11.08
N HIS A 96 -19.34 -3.27 -10.97
CA HIS A 96 -18.49 -2.66 -11.98
C HIS A 96 -17.63 -3.69 -12.72
N ALA A 97 -17.07 -4.66 -12.00
CA ALA A 97 -16.18 -5.62 -12.62
C ALA A 97 -16.94 -6.73 -13.35
N LEU A 98 -17.89 -7.37 -12.66
CA LEU A 98 -18.70 -8.45 -13.22
C LEU A 98 -19.84 -7.89 -14.09
N GLY A 99 -20.68 -7.03 -13.50
CA GLY A 99 -21.87 -6.51 -14.17
C GLY A 99 -23.01 -7.55 -14.24
N THR A 100 -24.17 -7.15 -14.76
CA THR A 100 -25.40 -7.96 -14.70
C THR A 100 -25.38 -9.18 -15.61
N GLU A 101 -24.64 -9.12 -16.73
CA GLU A 101 -24.59 -10.19 -17.73
C GLU A 101 -23.53 -11.26 -17.42
N TYR A 102 -22.73 -11.04 -16.39
CA TYR A 102 -21.66 -11.98 -16.04
C TYR A 102 -22.25 -13.29 -15.55
N LYS A 103 -21.74 -14.39 -16.12
CA LYS A 103 -22.00 -15.74 -15.67
C LYS A 103 -20.65 -16.35 -15.29
N PRO A 104 -20.49 -16.85 -14.06
CA PRO A 104 -19.28 -17.56 -13.66
C PRO A 104 -18.94 -18.66 -14.67
N GLY A 105 -17.80 -18.53 -15.35
CA GLY A 105 -17.37 -19.45 -16.39
C GLY A 105 -16.49 -20.58 -15.86
N LEU A 106 -15.82 -20.33 -14.72
CA LEU A 106 -14.87 -21.24 -14.11
C LEU A 106 -15.15 -21.39 -12.60
N THR A 107 -15.31 -22.62 -12.14
CA THR A 107 -15.33 -22.96 -10.70
C THR A 107 -13.92 -23.20 -10.16
N VAL A 108 -12.97 -23.51 -11.05
CA VAL A 108 -11.56 -23.78 -10.73
C VAL A 108 -10.66 -23.03 -11.70
N ILE A 109 -9.67 -22.33 -11.15
CA ILE A 109 -8.65 -21.62 -11.91
C ILE A 109 -7.47 -22.57 -12.11
N ASP A 110 -7.39 -23.16 -13.31
CA ASP A 110 -6.47 -24.24 -13.66
C ASP A 110 -5.03 -23.76 -13.83
N VAL A 111 -4.17 -24.17 -12.89
CA VAL A 111 -2.73 -23.85 -12.87
C VAL A 111 -1.98 -24.38 -14.10
N SER A 112 -2.44 -25.48 -14.71
CA SER A 112 -1.81 -26.03 -15.91
C SER A 112 -1.88 -25.09 -17.11
N ARG A 113 -2.83 -24.14 -17.06
CA ARG A 113 -3.04 -23.13 -18.10
C ARG A 113 -2.38 -21.79 -17.75
N ALA A 114 -1.57 -21.70 -16.70
CA ALA A 114 -1.01 -20.44 -16.20
C ALA A 114 -0.42 -19.54 -17.29
N GLU A 115 0.33 -20.09 -18.25
CA GLU A 115 0.95 -19.30 -19.33
C GLU A 115 -0.06 -18.61 -20.27
N SER A 116 -1.30 -19.09 -20.33
CA SER A 116 -2.39 -18.42 -21.07
C SER A 116 -3.02 -17.24 -20.32
N TYR A 117 -2.66 -17.04 -19.05
CA TYR A 117 -3.24 -15.99 -18.21
C TYR A 117 -2.43 -14.69 -18.32
N PRO A 118 -3.11 -13.53 -18.33
CA PRO A 118 -2.45 -12.24 -18.20
C PRO A 118 -1.53 -12.20 -16.97
N LEU A 119 -0.44 -11.43 -17.05
CA LEU A 119 0.57 -11.36 -15.99
C LEU A 119 -0.04 -10.97 -14.64
N GLU A 120 -0.98 -10.02 -14.64
CA GLU A 120 -1.69 -9.54 -13.45
C GLU A 120 -2.50 -10.66 -12.78
N CYS A 121 -3.11 -11.55 -13.56
CA CYS A 121 -3.88 -12.69 -13.06
C CYS A 121 -2.96 -13.75 -12.45
N ARG A 122 -1.89 -14.11 -13.14
CA ARG A 122 -0.89 -15.05 -12.60
C ARG A 122 -0.30 -14.55 -11.29
N TRP A 123 0.00 -13.26 -11.23
CA TRP A 123 0.59 -12.64 -10.06
C TRP A 123 -0.35 -12.66 -8.86
N ILE A 124 -1.60 -12.22 -9.01
CA ILE A 124 -2.52 -12.20 -7.86
C ILE A 124 -2.78 -13.63 -7.35
N LEU A 125 -2.79 -14.63 -8.23
CA LEU A 125 -2.92 -16.04 -7.84
C LEU A 125 -1.68 -16.54 -7.09
N SER A 126 -0.46 -16.17 -7.53
CA SER A 126 0.78 -16.44 -6.78
C SER A 126 0.73 -15.81 -5.37
N ARG A 127 0.28 -14.55 -5.28
CA ARG A 127 0.15 -13.85 -3.99
C ARG A 127 -0.92 -14.46 -3.10
N LEU A 128 -2.03 -14.92 -3.68
CA LEU A 128 -3.10 -15.59 -2.95
C LEU A 128 -2.58 -16.89 -2.34
N ASP A 129 -1.83 -17.69 -3.09
CA ASP A 129 -1.21 -18.92 -2.58
C ASP A 129 -0.29 -18.65 -1.38
N VAL A 130 0.54 -17.60 -1.44
CA VAL A 130 1.38 -17.17 -0.32
C VAL A 130 0.52 -16.80 0.89
N ALA A 131 -0.57 -16.06 0.68
CA ALA A 131 -1.48 -15.70 1.77
C ALA A 131 -2.19 -16.91 2.38
N VAL A 132 -2.63 -17.86 1.56
CA VAL A 132 -3.25 -19.11 2.00
C VAL A 132 -2.25 -19.93 2.83
N GLU A 133 -1.01 -20.07 2.36
CA GLU A 133 0.06 -20.79 3.07
C GLU A 133 0.35 -20.16 4.44
N GLU A 134 0.55 -18.85 4.49
CA GLU A 134 0.82 -18.12 5.74
C GLU A 134 -0.34 -18.18 6.72
N CYS A 135 -1.58 -18.00 6.27
CA CYS A 135 -2.76 -18.09 7.13
C CYS A 135 -2.97 -19.51 7.64
N THR A 136 -2.78 -20.52 6.79
CA THR A 136 -2.87 -21.94 7.18
C THR A 136 -1.83 -22.26 8.25
N ARG A 137 -0.59 -21.81 8.07
CA ARG A 137 0.47 -21.97 9.08
C ARG A 137 0.12 -21.27 10.38
N GLY A 138 -0.39 -20.04 10.31
CA GLY A 138 -0.79 -19.28 11.49
C GLY A 138 -1.90 -19.94 12.30
N PHE A 139 -2.87 -20.58 11.64
CA PHE A 139 -3.92 -21.36 12.30
C PHE A 139 -3.52 -22.79 12.70
N SER A 140 -2.38 -23.29 12.23
CA SER A 140 -1.97 -24.68 12.45
C SER A 140 -1.71 -24.97 13.92
N GLU A 141 -2.01 -26.22 14.31
CA GLU A 141 -1.75 -26.72 15.65
C GLU A 141 -0.27 -26.54 16.03
N GLY A 142 -0.03 -26.03 17.24
CA GLY A 142 1.32 -25.75 17.74
C GLY A 142 1.87 -24.37 17.35
N SER A 143 1.34 -23.71 16.30
CA SER A 143 1.70 -22.33 15.98
C SER A 143 0.77 -21.34 16.66
N TYR A 144 -0.54 -21.41 16.38
CA TYR A 144 -1.54 -20.45 16.84
C TYR A 144 -1.10 -18.97 16.68
N ASP A 145 -0.38 -18.68 15.59
CA ASP A 145 0.14 -17.34 15.27
C ASP A 145 -0.93 -16.54 14.53
N PHE A 146 -1.91 -16.05 15.30
CA PHE A 146 -3.00 -15.24 14.76
C PHE A 146 -2.51 -13.87 14.24
N ALA A 147 -1.38 -13.38 14.74
CA ALA A 147 -0.79 -12.14 14.24
C ALA A 147 -0.21 -12.33 12.84
N LEU A 148 0.45 -13.45 12.56
CA LEU A 148 0.84 -13.80 11.18
C LEU A 148 -0.38 -13.85 10.26
N THR A 149 -1.43 -14.54 10.70
CA THR A 149 -2.65 -14.73 9.90
C THR A 149 -3.31 -13.38 9.57
N THR A 150 -3.53 -12.55 10.60
CA THR A 150 -4.11 -11.20 10.42
C THR A 150 -3.23 -10.34 9.51
N ASN A 151 -1.91 -10.32 9.71
CA ASN A 151 -1.00 -9.55 8.86
C ASN A 151 -1.00 -10.03 7.40
N SER A 152 -1.02 -11.34 7.18
CA SER A 152 -1.03 -11.94 5.84
C SER A 152 -2.32 -11.61 5.09
N ALA A 153 -3.48 -11.85 5.71
CA ALA A 153 -4.77 -11.55 5.11
C ALA A 153 -4.97 -10.04 4.89
N TYR A 154 -4.52 -9.20 5.83
CA TYR A 154 -4.55 -7.74 5.68
C TYR A 154 -3.68 -7.28 4.50
N ARG A 155 -2.44 -7.77 4.41
CA ARG A 155 -1.50 -7.45 3.32
C ARG A 155 -2.09 -7.84 1.97
N PHE A 156 -2.64 -9.05 1.87
CA PHE A 156 -3.26 -9.54 0.64
C PHE A 156 -4.43 -8.66 0.20
N TRP A 157 -5.40 -8.44 1.09
CA TRP A 157 -6.59 -7.67 0.76
C TRP A 157 -6.26 -6.22 0.39
N LEU A 158 -5.42 -5.55 1.19
CA LEU A 158 -5.17 -4.13 1.01
C LEU A 158 -4.18 -3.88 -0.13
N TYR A 159 -2.97 -4.42 -0.02
CA TYR A 159 -1.86 -4.00 -0.88
C TYR A 159 -1.78 -4.80 -2.19
N GLU A 160 -2.26 -6.04 -2.21
CA GLU A 160 -2.12 -6.92 -3.38
C GLU A 160 -3.42 -6.91 -4.21
N LEU A 161 -4.56 -7.16 -3.57
CA LEU A 161 -5.86 -7.16 -4.22
C LEU A 161 -6.37 -5.74 -4.50
N CYS A 162 -6.59 -4.92 -3.46
CA CYS A 162 -7.25 -3.63 -3.64
C CYS A 162 -6.38 -2.59 -4.36
N ASP A 163 -5.14 -2.42 -3.94
CA ASP A 163 -4.29 -1.33 -4.43
C ASP A 163 -3.68 -1.63 -5.82
N VAL A 164 -3.62 -2.90 -6.22
CA VAL A 164 -3.00 -3.34 -7.48
C VAL A 164 -4.00 -4.10 -8.36
N PHE A 165 -4.41 -5.31 -7.98
CA PHE A 165 -5.16 -6.16 -8.92
C PHE A 165 -6.51 -5.56 -9.34
N LEU A 166 -7.29 -4.99 -8.41
CA LEU A 166 -8.55 -4.32 -8.75
C LEU A 166 -8.34 -3.18 -9.75
N GLU A 167 -7.29 -2.37 -9.57
CA GLU A 167 -6.97 -1.28 -10.48
C GLU A 167 -6.53 -1.78 -11.86
N LEU A 168 -5.80 -2.90 -11.92
CA LEU A 168 -5.38 -3.52 -13.17
C LEU A 168 -6.55 -4.18 -13.92
N THR A 169 -7.53 -4.74 -13.20
CA THR A 169 -8.71 -5.36 -13.82
C THR A 169 -9.50 -4.36 -14.69
N LYS A 170 -9.51 -3.08 -14.31
CA LYS A 170 -10.24 -2.03 -15.01
C LYS A 170 -9.88 -2.00 -16.50
N PHE A 171 -8.60 -2.10 -16.83
CA PHE A 171 -8.15 -2.09 -18.22
C PHE A 171 -8.82 -3.20 -19.05
N SER A 172 -8.71 -4.44 -18.58
CA SER A 172 -9.26 -5.63 -19.26
C SER A 172 -10.79 -5.59 -19.33
N ILE A 173 -11.45 -5.13 -18.27
CA ILE A 173 -12.92 -5.03 -18.23
C ILE A 173 -13.44 -4.01 -19.23
N HIS A 174 -12.76 -2.87 -19.40
CA HIS A 174 -13.14 -1.85 -20.39
C HIS A 174 -12.84 -2.29 -21.82
N ALA A 175 -11.75 -3.04 -22.04
CA ALA A 175 -11.37 -3.53 -23.36
C ALA A 175 -12.32 -4.61 -23.92
N GLY A 176 -12.93 -5.43 -23.04
CA GLY A 176 -13.84 -6.50 -23.45
C GLY A 176 -13.14 -7.75 -24.00
N GLY A 177 -13.92 -8.61 -24.68
CA GLY A 177 -13.45 -9.87 -25.28
C GLY A 177 -13.09 -10.97 -24.29
N ASP A 178 -12.39 -12.01 -24.75
CA ASP A 178 -12.05 -13.20 -23.95
C ASP A 178 -11.18 -12.86 -22.73
N ARG A 179 -10.29 -11.86 -22.87
CA ARG A 179 -9.46 -11.37 -21.76
C ARG A 179 -10.31 -10.83 -20.62
N LYS A 180 -11.43 -10.16 -20.91
CA LYS A 180 -12.36 -9.66 -19.89
C LYS A 180 -12.92 -10.82 -19.08
N GLN A 181 -13.46 -11.84 -19.74
CA GLN A 181 -14.08 -12.98 -19.06
C GLN A 181 -13.08 -13.68 -18.13
N LEU A 182 -11.87 -13.95 -18.63
CA LEU A 182 -10.83 -14.59 -17.82
C LEU A 182 -10.46 -13.75 -16.58
N VAL A 183 -10.31 -12.43 -16.74
CA VAL A 183 -10.00 -11.53 -15.62
C VAL A 183 -11.15 -11.47 -14.61
N GLN A 184 -12.40 -11.50 -15.08
CA GLN A 184 -13.58 -11.56 -14.21
C GLN A 184 -13.65 -12.87 -13.42
N ASP A 185 -13.40 -14.02 -14.07
CA ASP A 185 -13.38 -15.33 -13.42
C ASP A 185 -12.28 -15.40 -12.34
N VAL A 186 -11.06 -14.95 -12.66
CA VAL A 186 -9.95 -14.87 -11.69
C VAL A 186 -10.29 -13.92 -10.53
N LEU A 187 -10.86 -12.76 -10.82
CA LEU A 187 -11.22 -11.79 -9.79
C LEU A 187 -12.27 -12.36 -8.83
N LEU A 188 -13.31 -13.01 -9.35
CA LEU A 188 -14.32 -13.65 -8.53
C LEU A 188 -13.73 -14.75 -7.65
N TYR A 189 -12.91 -15.62 -8.24
CA TYR A 189 -12.20 -16.68 -7.51
C TYR A 189 -11.35 -16.11 -6.37
N VAL A 190 -10.52 -15.12 -6.67
CA VAL A 190 -9.62 -14.49 -5.68
C VAL A 190 -10.41 -13.88 -4.53
N VAL A 191 -11.49 -13.14 -4.82
CA VAL A 191 -12.32 -12.49 -3.79
C VAL A 191 -13.01 -13.53 -2.91
N GLU A 192 -13.55 -14.60 -3.50
CA GLU A 192 -14.19 -15.68 -2.78
C GLU A 192 -13.21 -16.36 -1.80
N VAL A 193 -12.03 -16.76 -2.29
CA VAL A 193 -11.00 -17.39 -1.45
C VAL A 193 -10.53 -16.44 -0.34
N ALA A 194 -10.32 -15.16 -0.67
CA ALA A 194 -9.86 -14.16 0.27
C ALA A 194 -10.90 -13.83 1.37
N LEU A 195 -12.20 -13.95 1.08
CA LEU A 195 -13.26 -13.86 2.10
C LEU A 195 -13.21 -15.08 3.04
N ARG A 196 -13.05 -16.30 2.50
CA ARG A 196 -12.91 -17.51 3.31
C ARG A 196 -11.68 -17.48 4.22
N LEU A 197 -10.55 -16.94 3.75
CA LEU A 197 -9.35 -16.72 4.58
C LEU A 197 -9.63 -15.82 5.79
N LEU A 198 -10.44 -14.77 5.61
CA LEU A 198 -10.76 -13.81 6.67
C LEU A 198 -11.83 -14.30 7.65
N HIS A 199 -12.69 -15.23 7.23
CA HIS A 199 -13.91 -15.58 7.96
C HIS A 199 -13.69 -15.96 9.44
N PRO A 200 -12.67 -16.76 9.83
CA PRO A 200 -12.42 -17.07 11.23
C PRO A 200 -12.20 -15.82 12.11
N MET A 201 -11.70 -14.73 11.50
CA MET A 201 -11.35 -13.48 12.17
C MET A 201 -12.46 -12.43 12.07
N MET A 202 -13.17 -12.38 10.95
CA MET A 202 -14.24 -11.41 10.64
C MET A 202 -15.54 -12.08 10.20
N PRO A 203 -16.20 -12.87 11.07
CA PRO A 203 -17.29 -13.76 10.66
C PRO A 203 -18.52 -13.05 10.11
N PHE A 204 -18.88 -11.86 10.61
CA PHE A 204 -20.15 -11.23 10.23
C PHE A 204 -20.07 -10.58 8.85
N LEU A 205 -19.03 -9.78 8.62
CA LEU A 205 -18.80 -9.08 7.37
C LEU A 205 -18.53 -10.05 6.22
N THR A 206 -17.71 -11.08 6.46
CA THR A 206 -17.36 -12.04 5.40
C THR A 206 -18.54 -12.91 5.01
N GLU A 207 -19.38 -13.34 5.96
CA GLU A 207 -20.64 -14.04 5.69
C GLU A 207 -21.54 -13.20 4.78
N GLU A 208 -21.79 -11.97 5.19
CA GLU A 208 -22.67 -11.02 4.49
C GLU A 208 -22.14 -10.73 3.07
N LEU A 209 -20.83 -10.55 2.90
CA LEU A 209 -20.22 -10.30 1.59
C LEU A 209 -20.17 -11.55 0.70
N TRP A 210 -19.93 -12.72 1.27
CA TRP A 210 -19.81 -13.97 0.51
C TRP A 210 -21.15 -14.38 -0.10
N HIS A 211 -22.25 -14.24 0.63
CA HIS A 211 -23.61 -14.48 0.12
C HIS A 211 -24.01 -13.58 -1.06
N ARG A 212 -23.33 -12.44 -1.26
CA ARG A 212 -23.60 -11.58 -2.42
C ARG A 212 -22.86 -12.02 -3.68
N LEU A 213 -21.86 -12.90 -3.57
CA LEU A 213 -21.10 -13.34 -4.72
C LEU A 213 -21.95 -14.24 -5.64
N PRO A 214 -21.86 -14.13 -6.97
CA PRO A 214 -22.65 -14.97 -7.88
C PRO A 214 -22.41 -16.47 -7.74
N ASN A 215 -21.25 -16.86 -7.19
CA ASN A 215 -20.82 -18.24 -7.00
C ASN A 215 -20.87 -18.67 -5.52
N TYR A 216 -21.61 -17.99 -4.65
CA TYR A 216 -21.68 -18.34 -3.22
C TYR A 216 -22.10 -19.80 -2.99
N ASN A 217 -22.95 -20.35 -3.85
CA ASN A 217 -23.42 -21.74 -3.73
C ASN A 217 -22.41 -22.79 -4.25
N THR A 218 -21.18 -22.43 -4.62
CA THR A 218 -20.19 -23.35 -5.22
C THR A 218 -19.90 -24.58 -4.36
N PHE A 219 -19.93 -24.44 -3.03
CA PHE A 219 -19.68 -25.55 -2.11
C PHE A 219 -20.96 -26.25 -1.62
N GLU A 220 -22.12 -25.86 -2.13
CA GLU A 220 -23.43 -26.41 -1.72
C GLU A 220 -23.70 -26.31 -0.20
N VAL A 221 -23.18 -25.26 0.44
CA VAL A 221 -23.38 -24.97 1.87
C VAL A 221 -24.15 -23.67 2.08
N GLU A 222 -24.85 -23.57 3.22
CA GLU A 222 -25.69 -22.42 3.56
C GLU A 222 -24.94 -21.24 4.18
N SER A 223 -23.68 -21.42 4.56
CA SER A 223 -22.88 -20.39 5.23
C SER A 223 -21.41 -20.58 4.87
N ILE A 224 -20.68 -19.47 4.72
CA ILE A 224 -19.23 -19.49 4.50
C ILE A 224 -18.49 -20.22 5.64
N MET A 225 -19.06 -20.26 6.86
CA MET A 225 -18.51 -20.98 8.00
C MET A 225 -18.40 -22.49 7.76
N LEU A 226 -19.27 -23.04 6.90
CA LEU A 226 -19.30 -24.45 6.54
C LEU A 226 -18.51 -24.74 5.26
N ALA A 227 -18.06 -23.70 4.55
CA ALA A 227 -17.25 -23.86 3.35
C ALA A 227 -15.85 -24.39 3.70
N PRO A 228 -15.24 -25.24 2.84
CA PRO A 228 -13.87 -25.70 3.04
C PRO A 228 -12.90 -24.53 3.19
N TYR A 229 -12.00 -24.60 4.18
CA TYR A 229 -10.95 -23.60 4.32
C TYR A 229 -10.00 -23.66 3.11
N PRO A 230 -9.51 -22.52 2.60
CA PRO A 230 -8.62 -22.49 1.44
C PRO A 230 -7.37 -23.38 1.59
N ALA A 231 -7.01 -24.04 0.49
CA ALA A 231 -5.77 -24.80 0.36
C ALA A 231 -4.90 -24.19 -0.75
N VAL A 232 -3.58 -24.31 -0.62
CA VAL A 232 -2.62 -23.81 -1.62
C VAL A 232 -2.85 -24.52 -2.96
N ALA A 233 -3.02 -23.75 -4.04
CA ALA A 233 -3.40 -24.26 -5.33
C ALA A 233 -2.23 -24.53 -6.28
N GLY A 234 -1.01 -24.09 -5.93
CA GLY A 234 0.22 -24.31 -6.71
C GLY A 234 0.56 -23.19 -7.70
N TRP A 235 -0.03 -22.01 -7.53
CA TRP A 235 0.16 -20.81 -8.35
C TRP A 235 1.40 -20.00 -7.99
N LYS A 236 2.01 -20.23 -6.82
CA LYS A 236 3.24 -19.53 -6.41
C LYS A 236 4.32 -19.65 -7.49
N ASN A 237 4.81 -18.52 -7.99
CA ASN A 237 5.77 -18.48 -9.09
C ASN A 237 6.72 -17.29 -8.99
N ASP A 238 7.98 -17.57 -8.61
CA ASP A 238 9.02 -16.55 -8.41
C ASP A 238 9.33 -15.74 -9.67
N THR A 239 9.23 -16.34 -10.87
CA THR A 239 9.44 -15.62 -12.14
C THR A 239 8.33 -14.61 -12.41
N VAL A 240 7.08 -14.95 -12.11
CA VAL A 240 5.95 -14.02 -12.20
C VAL A 240 6.09 -12.90 -11.18
N GLU A 241 6.49 -13.24 -9.95
CA GLU A 241 6.72 -12.24 -8.89
C GLU A 241 7.85 -11.27 -9.25
N GLU A 242 8.96 -11.77 -9.83
CA GLU A 242 10.06 -10.94 -10.32
C GLU A 242 9.61 -9.95 -11.39
N LYS A 243 8.91 -10.43 -12.42
CA LYS A 243 8.38 -9.58 -13.50
C LYS A 243 7.47 -8.49 -12.94
N MET A 244 6.56 -8.84 -12.04
CA MET A 244 5.69 -7.85 -11.40
C MET A 244 6.44 -6.91 -10.47
N ARG A 245 7.52 -7.34 -9.81
CA ARG A 245 8.36 -6.45 -9.01
C ARG A 245 8.94 -5.34 -9.88
N ILE A 246 9.50 -5.66 -11.05
CA ILE A 246 10.02 -4.65 -11.99
C ILE A 246 8.92 -3.65 -12.40
N MET A 247 7.71 -4.15 -12.70
CA MET A 247 6.57 -3.30 -13.01
C MET A 247 6.18 -2.38 -11.84
N MET A 248 6.10 -2.92 -10.63
CA MET A 248 5.69 -2.18 -9.43
C MET A 248 6.74 -1.18 -8.96
N ASP A 249 8.03 -1.51 -9.07
CA ASP A 249 9.13 -0.58 -8.79
C ASP A 249 9.08 0.61 -9.74
N THR A 250 8.79 0.36 -11.02
CA THR A 250 8.61 1.40 -12.04
C THR A 250 7.41 2.28 -11.72
N VAL A 251 6.27 1.69 -11.36
CA VAL A 251 5.06 2.43 -10.91
C VAL A 251 5.35 3.26 -9.66
N HIS A 252 6.05 2.70 -8.68
CA HIS A 252 6.41 3.40 -7.45
C HIS A 252 7.29 4.61 -7.75
N ASN A 253 8.30 4.45 -8.61
CA ASN A 253 9.15 5.53 -9.05
C ASN A 253 8.35 6.63 -9.76
N VAL A 254 7.47 6.27 -10.69
CA VAL A 254 6.57 7.23 -11.36
C VAL A 254 5.72 8.00 -10.35
N ARG A 255 5.08 7.31 -9.40
CA ARG A 255 4.26 7.97 -8.35
C ARG A 255 5.10 8.88 -7.46
N SER A 256 6.30 8.44 -7.08
CA SER A 256 7.24 9.23 -6.27
C SER A 256 7.71 10.48 -7.00
N THR A 257 8.07 10.37 -8.28
CA THR A 257 8.44 11.51 -9.14
C THR A 257 7.27 12.48 -9.30
N LYS A 258 6.04 12.00 -9.51
CA LYS A 258 4.87 12.88 -9.51
C LYS A 258 4.75 13.64 -8.18
N ALA A 259 4.87 12.95 -7.05
CA ALA A 259 4.76 13.56 -5.74
C ALA A 259 5.86 14.59 -5.47
N SER A 260 7.11 14.34 -5.89
CA SER A 260 8.23 15.29 -5.74
C SER A 260 7.98 16.62 -6.46
N TYR A 261 7.30 16.56 -7.62
CA TYR A 261 6.89 17.74 -8.39
C TYR A 261 5.47 18.24 -8.02
N SER A 262 4.90 17.77 -6.91
CA SER A 262 3.54 18.15 -6.45
C SER A 262 2.44 17.88 -7.47
N LEU A 263 2.62 16.89 -8.35
CA LEU A 263 1.64 16.48 -9.34
C LEU A 263 0.62 15.53 -8.72
N THR A 264 -0.66 15.92 -8.76
CA THR A 264 -1.79 15.08 -8.34
C THR A 264 -2.25 14.09 -9.42
N ASN A 265 -3.19 13.20 -9.10
CA ASN A 265 -3.83 12.29 -10.06
C ASN A 265 -4.62 12.97 -11.18
N LYS A 266 -4.85 14.29 -11.10
CA LYS A 266 -5.42 15.08 -12.20
C LYS A 266 -4.41 15.33 -13.32
N HIS A 267 -3.12 15.35 -12.98
CA HIS A 267 -2.04 15.48 -13.96
C HIS A 267 -1.66 14.09 -14.47
N LYS A 268 -1.71 13.93 -15.79
CA LYS A 268 -1.38 12.70 -16.50
C LYS A 268 -0.22 12.97 -17.45
N PRO A 269 1.00 13.18 -16.92
CA PRO A 269 2.16 13.45 -17.76
C PRO A 269 2.51 12.22 -18.60
N ASP A 270 2.99 12.44 -19.82
CA ASP A 270 3.55 11.38 -20.64
C ASP A 270 4.91 10.94 -20.07
N VAL A 271 5.22 9.66 -20.23
CA VAL A 271 6.39 9.00 -19.64
C VAL A 271 7.14 8.19 -20.68
N TRP A 272 8.46 8.30 -20.68
CA TRP A 272 9.38 7.46 -21.44
C TRP A 272 10.18 6.61 -20.46
N ILE A 273 10.04 5.29 -20.56
CA ILE A 273 10.74 4.32 -19.72
C ILE A 273 11.94 3.80 -20.51
N THR A 274 13.13 4.05 -20.00
CA THR A 274 14.38 3.53 -20.59
C THR A 274 14.71 2.19 -19.94
N ALA A 275 14.75 1.12 -20.74
CA ALA A 275 15.09 -0.23 -20.31
C ALA A 275 16.46 -0.64 -20.85
N GLN A 276 17.35 -1.12 -19.98
CA GLN A 276 18.75 -1.43 -20.33
C GLN A 276 18.91 -2.75 -21.10
N THR A 277 17.96 -3.68 -20.96
CA THR A 277 18.02 -5.00 -21.60
C THR A 277 16.79 -5.23 -22.46
N SER A 278 16.94 -6.03 -23.54
CA SER A 278 15.82 -6.35 -24.45
C SER A 278 14.68 -7.08 -23.74
N GLU A 279 15.00 -7.94 -22.77
CA GLU A 279 14.00 -8.67 -21.98
C GLU A 279 13.14 -7.71 -21.14
N VAL A 280 13.79 -6.79 -20.40
CA VAL A 280 13.09 -5.79 -19.59
C VAL A 280 12.32 -4.81 -20.48
N LYS A 281 12.89 -4.43 -21.64
CA LYS A 281 12.20 -3.60 -22.64
C LYS A 281 10.89 -4.26 -23.09
N GLN A 282 10.95 -5.53 -23.48
CA GLN A 282 9.78 -6.28 -23.94
C GLN A 282 8.72 -6.40 -22.83
N LEU A 283 9.14 -6.73 -21.59
CA LEU A 283 8.24 -6.81 -20.43
C LEU A 283 7.47 -5.50 -20.20
N LEU A 284 8.19 -4.36 -20.18
CA LEU A 284 7.60 -3.05 -19.97
C LEU A 284 6.71 -2.62 -21.15
N MET A 285 7.06 -2.99 -22.39
CA MET A 285 6.23 -2.73 -23.56
C MET A 285 4.90 -3.48 -23.47
N ASP A 286 4.95 -4.79 -23.24
CA ASP A 286 3.79 -5.68 -23.18
C ASP A 286 2.81 -5.32 -22.03
N HIS A 287 3.33 -4.69 -20.98
CA HIS A 287 2.59 -4.35 -19.78
C HIS A 287 2.57 -2.86 -19.44
N SER A 288 2.86 -2.00 -20.41
CA SER A 288 2.86 -0.53 -20.26
C SER A 288 1.55 0.02 -19.68
N TYR A 289 0.41 -0.62 -20.00
CA TYR A 289 -0.90 -0.28 -19.45
C TYR A 289 -0.95 -0.34 -17.90
N MET A 290 -0.12 -1.18 -17.26
CA MET A 290 -0.02 -1.23 -15.80
C MET A 290 0.58 0.07 -15.25
N VAL A 291 1.60 0.61 -15.91
CA VAL A 291 2.22 1.90 -15.55
C VAL A 291 1.24 3.04 -15.77
N ILE A 292 0.49 3.01 -16.88
CA ILE A 292 -0.57 3.99 -17.18
C ILE A 292 -1.63 3.99 -16.07
N SER A 293 -2.18 2.82 -15.76
CA SER A 293 -3.27 2.66 -14.79
C SER A 293 -2.81 3.00 -13.37
N LEU A 294 -1.76 2.33 -12.88
CA LEU A 294 -1.32 2.49 -11.50
C LEU A 294 -0.57 3.80 -11.29
N GLY A 295 0.27 4.24 -12.23
CA GLY A 295 0.98 5.52 -12.15
C GLY A 295 0.07 6.74 -12.34
N VAL A 296 -1.12 6.54 -12.92
CA VAL A 296 -2.05 7.60 -13.33
C VAL A 296 -1.33 8.62 -14.21
N VAL A 297 -0.76 8.13 -15.31
CA VAL A 297 0.02 8.92 -16.29
C VAL A 297 -0.67 8.95 -17.65
N GLY A 298 -0.11 9.71 -18.58
CA GLY A 298 -0.55 9.78 -19.97
C GLY A 298 -0.02 8.59 -20.78
N ASN A 299 0.54 8.88 -21.95
CA ASN A 299 1.18 7.87 -22.78
C ASN A 299 2.46 7.33 -22.12
N VAL A 300 2.70 6.04 -22.29
CA VAL A 300 3.93 5.38 -21.86
C VAL A 300 4.66 4.83 -23.08
N SER A 301 5.86 5.33 -23.34
CA SER A 301 6.76 4.86 -24.38
C SER A 301 7.94 4.13 -23.75
N VAL A 302 8.29 2.95 -24.23
CA VAL A 302 9.42 2.18 -23.71
C VAL A 302 10.53 2.15 -24.75
N ILE A 303 11.73 2.57 -24.34
CA ILE A 303 12.86 2.83 -25.24
C ILE A 303 14.15 2.21 -24.70
N SER A 304 15.13 2.00 -25.58
CA SER A 304 16.49 1.63 -25.22
C SER A 304 17.33 2.88 -24.86
N PRO A 305 18.49 2.73 -24.19
CA PRO A 305 19.37 3.85 -23.85
C PRO A 305 19.81 4.69 -25.06
N GLU A 306 20.12 4.04 -26.18
CA GLU A 306 20.52 4.67 -27.43
C GLU A 306 19.40 5.49 -28.10
N GLU A 307 18.14 5.25 -27.73
CA GLU A 307 16.97 5.94 -28.28
C GLU A 307 16.58 7.20 -27.49
N VAL A 308 17.21 7.45 -26.34
CA VAL A 308 16.85 8.54 -25.41
C VAL A 308 16.95 9.91 -26.07
N GLU A 309 18.07 10.22 -26.72
CA GLU A 309 18.30 11.54 -27.33
C GLU A 309 17.29 11.85 -28.45
N ALA A 310 16.86 10.83 -29.19
CA ALA A 310 15.93 11.00 -30.31
C ALA A 310 14.45 11.05 -29.89
N ASN A 311 14.07 10.37 -28.80
CA ASN A 311 12.67 10.15 -28.45
C ASN A 311 12.19 10.90 -27.21
N VAL A 312 13.08 11.28 -26.28
CA VAL A 312 12.69 11.96 -25.05
C VAL A 312 12.61 13.47 -25.31
N PRO A 313 11.42 14.10 -25.22
CA PRO A 313 11.30 15.53 -25.47
C PRO A 313 11.99 16.36 -24.39
N LYS A 314 12.38 17.58 -24.76
CA LYS A 314 12.78 18.61 -23.79
C LYS A 314 11.61 18.88 -22.82
N GLY A 315 11.93 19.17 -21.56
CA GLY A 315 10.91 19.35 -20.52
C GLY A 315 10.67 18.13 -19.64
N CYS A 316 11.38 17.02 -19.87
CA CYS A 316 11.29 15.83 -19.03
C CYS A 316 12.21 15.90 -17.81
N GLY A 317 11.69 15.48 -16.64
CA GLY A 317 12.52 15.13 -15.49
C GLY A 317 12.93 13.66 -15.55
N PHE A 318 14.18 13.36 -15.19
CA PHE A 318 14.70 11.99 -15.15
C PHE A 318 14.82 11.46 -13.72
N SER A 319 14.36 10.23 -13.49
CA SER A 319 14.54 9.46 -12.27
C SER A 319 15.01 8.04 -12.56
N VAL A 320 15.87 7.50 -11.70
CA VAL A 320 16.35 6.12 -11.78
C VAL A 320 15.44 5.24 -10.94
N VAL A 321 14.96 4.12 -11.50
CA VAL A 321 14.18 3.10 -10.77
C VAL A 321 15.15 2.11 -10.13
N ASN A 322 15.99 1.50 -10.94
CA ASN A 322 17.03 0.55 -10.55
C ASN A 322 18.12 0.51 -11.63
N LYS A 323 19.03 -0.46 -11.58
CA LYS A 323 20.14 -0.59 -12.55
C LYS A 323 19.68 -0.85 -13.99
N GLU A 324 18.45 -1.34 -14.20
CA GLU A 324 17.92 -1.76 -15.50
C GLU A 324 16.86 -0.80 -16.06
N VAL A 325 16.28 0.06 -15.23
CA VAL A 325 15.14 0.90 -15.60
C VAL A 325 15.34 2.35 -15.15
N GLY A 326 15.17 3.27 -16.09
CA GLY A 326 15.06 4.72 -15.86
C GLY A 326 13.74 5.27 -16.38
N VAL A 327 13.28 6.39 -15.82
CA VAL A 327 12.01 7.02 -16.16
C VAL A 327 12.26 8.49 -16.49
N ASN A 328 11.80 8.92 -17.67
CA ASN A 328 11.71 10.33 -18.06
C ASN A 328 10.24 10.72 -18.07
N MET A 329 9.87 11.76 -17.34
CA MET A 329 8.48 12.21 -17.21
C MET A 329 8.34 13.63 -17.72
N MET A 330 7.36 13.88 -18.60
CA MET A 330 7.06 15.23 -19.07
C MET A 330 6.57 16.10 -17.90
N LEU A 331 7.34 17.13 -17.55
CA LEU A 331 6.97 18.09 -16.51
C LEU A 331 6.47 19.40 -17.11
N LEU A 332 7.01 19.80 -18.27
CA LEU A 332 6.61 21.02 -18.94
C LEU A 332 5.10 21.01 -19.23
N GLY A 333 4.41 22.07 -18.82
CA GLY A 333 2.95 22.20 -18.90
C GLY A 333 2.19 21.80 -17.62
N PHE A 334 2.82 21.04 -16.72
CA PHE A 334 2.22 20.69 -15.41
C PHE A 334 2.81 21.47 -14.24
N ILE A 335 4.06 21.92 -14.38
CA ILE A 335 4.76 22.70 -13.37
C ILE A 335 5.01 24.13 -13.86
N ASP A 336 4.89 25.07 -12.93
CA ASP A 336 5.42 26.42 -13.11
C ASP A 336 6.93 26.34 -12.86
N VAL A 337 7.69 26.20 -13.95
CA VAL A 337 9.14 26.01 -13.91
C VAL A 337 9.82 27.17 -13.21
N GLN A 338 9.35 28.41 -13.39
CA GLN A 338 9.91 29.58 -12.71
C GLN A 338 9.69 29.51 -11.20
N LYS A 339 8.48 29.14 -10.78
CA LYS A 339 8.15 28.98 -9.35
C LYS A 339 8.94 27.85 -8.71
N GLU A 340 9.15 26.74 -9.41
CA GLU A 340 9.90 25.60 -8.88
C GLU A 340 11.41 25.91 -8.83
N VAL A 341 11.96 26.60 -9.85
CA VAL A 341 13.34 27.14 -9.80
C VAL A 341 13.49 28.07 -8.60
N ALA A 342 12.56 29.01 -8.39
CA ALA A 342 12.61 29.91 -7.24
C ALA A 342 12.53 29.17 -5.89
N LYS A 343 11.75 28.10 -5.80
CA LYS A 343 11.67 27.23 -4.61
C LYS A 343 12.98 26.48 -4.36
N LEU A 344 13.57 25.88 -5.40
CA LEU A 344 14.85 25.18 -5.31
C LEU A 344 15.99 26.14 -4.99
N ASP A 345 16.05 27.33 -5.60
CA ASP A 345 17.03 28.37 -5.26
C ASP A 345 16.92 28.78 -3.78
N LYS A 346 15.70 28.93 -3.26
CA LYS A 346 15.48 29.22 -1.83
C LYS A 346 15.97 28.08 -0.93
N GLN A 347 15.72 26.83 -1.31
CA GLN A 347 16.22 25.65 -0.58
C GLN A 347 17.75 25.59 -0.63
N LEU A 348 18.36 25.84 -1.79
CA LEU A 348 19.81 25.86 -1.98
C LEU A 348 20.48 26.89 -1.07
N VAL A 349 19.96 28.12 -1.03
CA VAL A 349 20.47 29.18 -0.14
C VAL A 349 20.37 28.77 1.34
N GLY A 350 19.27 28.14 1.74
CA GLY A 350 19.09 27.63 3.10
C GLY A 350 20.09 26.53 3.45
N LEU A 351 20.33 25.60 2.51
CA LEU A 351 21.26 24.48 2.68
C LEU A 351 22.72 24.97 2.72
N GLN A 352 23.10 25.87 1.82
CA GLN A 352 24.41 26.51 1.79
C GLN A 352 24.74 27.21 3.10
N LYS A 353 23.77 27.92 3.70
CA LYS A 353 23.95 28.56 5.00
C LYS A 353 24.20 27.55 6.13
N GLN A 354 23.57 26.37 6.06
CA GLN A 354 23.83 25.27 7.02
C GLN A 354 25.22 24.68 6.83
N ILE A 355 25.62 24.40 5.59
CA ILE A 355 26.94 23.89 5.23
C ILE A 355 28.03 24.86 5.69
N GLU A 356 27.87 26.15 5.39
CA GLU A 356 28.83 27.20 5.75
C GLU A 356 28.95 27.35 7.28
N GLY A 357 27.83 27.29 7.99
CA GLY A 357 27.80 27.28 9.46
C GLY A 357 28.50 26.06 10.06
N LEU A 358 28.32 24.88 9.46
CA LEU A 358 28.98 23.65 9.91
C LEU A 358 30.48 23.67 9.60
N LYS A 359 30.89 24.10 8.39
CA LYS A 359 32.29 24.29 8.02
C LYS A 359 32.98 25.28 8.96
N LYS A 360 32.32 26.38 9.35
CA LYS A 360 32.84 27.34 10.35
C LYS A 360 33.07 26.69 11.72
N LYS A 361 32.14 25.84 12.17
CA LYS A 361 32.32 25.06 13.41
C LYS A 361 33.45 24.04 13.32
N MET A 362 33.77 23.54 12.13
CA MET A 362 34.85 22.57 11.94
C MET A 362 36.22 23.23 11.71
N SER A 363 36.28 24.54 11.47
CA SER A 363 37.52 25.29 11.17
C SER A 363 38.03 26.14 12.33
N ILE A 364 37.49 25.97 13.54
CA ILE A 364 37.97 26.66 14.75
C ILE A 364 39.39 26.16 15.11
N PRO A 365 40.29 27.03 15.63
CA PRO A 365 41.63 26.60 16.03
C PRO A 365 41.57 25.49 17.09
N ASN A 366 42.43 24.48 16.92
CA ASN A 366 42.51 23.30 17.77
C ASN A 366 41.19 22.51 17.83
N TYR A 367 40.40 22.48 16.75
CA TYR A 367 39.15 21.71 16.65
C TYR A 367 39.34 20.25 17.08
N ASP A 368 40.44 19.64 16.65
CA ASP A 368 40.81 18.25 16.93
C ASP A 368 41.02 17.96 18.42
N MET A 369 41.43 18.97 19.19
CA MET A 369 41.63 18.88 20.64
C MET A 369 40.42 19.35 21.43
N LYS A 370 39.69 20.36 20.94
CA LYS A 370 38.56 20.97 21.65
C LYS A 370 37.24 20.21 21.48
N VAL A 371 37.10 19.46 20.40
CA VAL A 371 35.83 18.81 20.05
C VAL A 371 35.96 17.30 20.21
N PRO A 372 35.09 16.67 21.04
CA PRO A 372 35.06 15.23 21.23
C PRO A 372 35.00 14.44 19.91
N ALA A 373 35.62 13.26 19.88
CA ALA A 373 35.77 12.47 18.66
C ALA A 373 34.41 12.06 18.04
N ASP A 374 33.45 11.67 18.88
CA ASP A 374 32.06 11.37 18.50
C ASP A 374 31.38 12.57 17.82
N VAL A 375 31.54 13.77 18.36
CA VAL A 375 30.98 15.00 17.78
C VAL A 375 31.68 15.34 16.45
N ARG A 376 32.98 15.07 16.31
CA ARG A 376 33.70 15.29 15.05
C ARG A 376 33.21 14.35 13.95
N THR A 377 33.03 13.06 14.26
CA THR A 377 32.48 12.07 13.32
C THR A 377 31.07 12.46 12.90
N ALA A 378 30.20 12.79 13.85
CA ALA A 378 28.83 13.22 13.57
C ALA A 378 28.77 14.50 12.71
N ASN A 379 29.67 15.47 12.94
CA ASN A 379 29.76 16.66 12.09
C ASN A 379 30.24 16.33 10.67
N SER A 380 31.20 15.42 10.52
CA SER A 380 31.69 14.99 9.20
C SER A 380 30.59 14.27 8.41
N GLU A 381 29.91 13.29 9.01
CA GLU A 381 28.80 12.58 8.37
C GLU A 381 27.66 13.53 7.99
N LYS A 382 27.36 14.49 8.87
CA LYS A 382 26.36 15.52 8.58
C LYS A 382 26.79 16.44 7.44
N LEU A 383 28.06 16.80 7.35
CA LEU A 383 28.59 17.60 6.25
C LEU A 383 28.49 16.84 4.92
N ASP A 384 28.87 15.56 4.90
CA ASP A 384 28.78 14.72 3.71
C ASP A 384 27.33 14.59 3.23
N THR A 385 26.40 14.37 4.16
CA THR A 385 24.96 14.30 3.86
C THR A 385 24.44 15.61 3.26
N LEU A 386 24.76 16.75 3.88
CA LEU A 386 24.34 18.06 3.39
C LEU A 386 24.97 18.38 2.03
N THR A 387 26.23 18.03 1.82
CA THR A 387 26.92 18.29 0.54
C THR A 387 26.37 17.42 -0.59
N ALA A 388 25.99 16.17 -0.31
CA ALA A 388 25.29 15.32 -1.26
C ALA A 388 23.91 15.88 -1.63
N GLN A 389 23.16 16.41 -0.65
CA GLN A 389 21.89 17.10 -0.90
C GLN A 389 22.09 18.38 -1.72
N GLU A 390 23.15 19.16 -1.45
CA GLU A 390 23.48 20.37 -2.21
C GLU A 390 23.68 20.02 -3.69
N LYS A 391 24.49 18.98 -3.95
CA LYS A 391 24.74 18.49 -5.29
C LYS A 391 23.45 18.08 -6.01
N GLN A 392 22.56 17.36 -5.34
CA GLN A 392 21.25 16.99 -5.91
C GLN A 392 20.38 18.21 -6.25
N ILE A 393 20.33 19.22 -5.39
CA ILE A 393 19.55 20.44 -5.65
C ILE A 393 20.15 21.22 -6.83
N ILE A 394 21.48 21.30 -6.93
CA ILE A 394 22.17 21.97 -8.06
C ILE A 394 21.88 21.25 -9.37
N GLU A 395 22.02 19.92 -9.42
CA GLU A 395 21.70 19.13 -10.61
C GLU A 395 20.21 19.26 -10.99
N GLY A 396 19.32 19.32 -9.99
CA GLY A 396 17.89 19.59 -10.18
C GLY A 396 17.64 20.97 -10.77
N LEU A 397 18.31 22.01 -10.26
CA LEU A 397 18.22 23.38 -10.77
C LEU A 397 18.74 23.49 -12.21
N GLU A 398 19.86 22.84 -12.54
CA GLU A 398 20.36 22.81 -13.92
C GLU A 398 19.36 22.17 -14.86
N LYS A 399 18.79 21.02 -14.49
CA LYS A 399 17.73 20.37 -15.26
C LYS A 399 16.53 21.30 -15.43
N MET A 400 16.01 21.90 -14.36
CA MET A 400 14.84 22.77 -14.42
C MET A 400 15.10 24.05 -15.22
N ARG A 401 16.29 24.63 -15.11
CA ARG A 401 16.69 25.79 -15.92
C ARG A 401 16.90 25.43 -17.39
N SER A 402 17.29 24.20 -17.71
CA SER A 402 17.35 23.72 -19.10
C SER A 402 15.98 23.48 -19.75
N ILE A 403 14.92 23.45 -18.94
CA ILE A 403 13.53 23.36 -19.40
C ILE A 403 12.96 24.75 -19.76
N LEU A 404 13.52 25.83 -19.19
CA LEU A 404 13.23 27.22 -19.59
C LEU A 404 13.94 27.54 -20.91
#